data_AF-E7RUL1-F1
#
_entry.id   AF-E7RUL1-F1
#
_cell.length_a   1.000
_cell.length_b   1.000
_cell.length_c   1.000
_cell.angle_alpha   90.00
_cell.angle_beta   90.00
_cell.angle_gamma   90.00
#
_symmetry.space_group_name_H-M   'P 1'
#
loop_
_entity.id
_entity.type
_entity.pdbx_description
1 polymer ?
#
loop_
_entity_poly.entity_id
_entity_poly.type
_entity_poly.pdbx_seq_one_letter_code
_entity_poly.pdbx_strand_id
1 'polypeptide(L)'
;MITRFLAARRTTYRPQVQARQDALRNEKLAASGLSHPQRRSLLRRAGAWLLAPACIAGGTALVLDMLTMPATAAQNRHFPDNTQLGRIRFGQFPDATLNGKPVRLGPGARILNQDNLIVPPIAVHGKSYVVGYVTDTMGMIMTVWILSEEEYRALRRQHSR
;
A
#
# COMPACT_ATOMS: atom_id res chain seq x y z
N MET A 1 40.63 -18.61 -55.33
CA MET A 1 40.57 -17.16 -55.59
C MET A 1 39.38 -16.60 -54.80
N ILE A 2 39.67 -15.85 -53.72
CA ILE A 2 38.85 -14.81 -53.06
C ILE A 2 37.63 -15.32 -52.26
N THR A 3 37.71 -15.56 -50.95
CA THR A 3 37.73 -14.61 -49.79
C THR A 3 36.52 -13.68 -49.72
N ARG A 4 35.62 -13.91 -48.75
CA ARG A 4 35.23 -12.87 -47.76
C ARG A 4 34.33 -13.40 -46.65
N PHE A 5 34.91 -13.43 -45.46
CA PHE A 5 34.24 -13.53 -44.17
C PHE A 5 33.30 -12.32 -43.99
N LEU A 6 32.00 -12.56 -43.86
CA LEU A 6 31.05 -11.61 -43.27
C LEU A 6 30.84 -12.02 -41.81
N ALA A 7 31.67 -11.47 -40.93
CA ALA A 7 31.47 -11.54 -39.49
C ALA A 7 30.24 -10.69 -39.13
N ALA A 8 29.09 -11.35 -39.01
CA ALA A 8 27.88 -10.73 -38.50
C ALA A 8 28.13 -10.27 -37.05
N ARG A 9 28.13 -8.95 -36.83
CA ARG A 9 28.16 -8.38 -35.48
C ARG A 9 26.91 -8.85 -34.75
N ARG A 10 27.07 -9.74 -33.76
CA ARG A 10 25.99 -10.07 -32.82
C ARG A 10 25.79 -8.87 -31.92
N THR A 11 24.75 -8.09 -32.18
CA THR A 11 24.24 -7.12 -31.20
C THR A 11 23.60 -7.94 -30.08
N THR A 12 24.35 -8.17 -29.00
CA THR A 12 23.83 -8.88 -27.82
C THR A 12 22.69 -8.03 -27.24
N TYR A 13 21.44 -8.45 -27.46
CA TYR A 13 20.28 -7.87 -26.80
C TYR A 13 20.45 -8.08 -25.29
N ARG A 14 20.72 -6.99 -24.56
CA ARG A 14 20.85 -7.00 -23.10
C ARG A 14 19.45 -6.78 -22.51
N PRO A 15 18.83 -7.80 -21.90
CA PRO A 15 17.49 -7.64 -21.33
C PRO A 15 17.50 -6.55 -20.26
N GLN A 16 16.49 -5.66 -20.26
CA GLN A 16 16.42 -4.48 -19.37
C GLN A 16 16.60 -4.83 -17.89
N VAL A 17 16.18 -6.02 -17.47
CA VAL A 17 16.33 -6.49 -16.08
C VAL A 17 17.81 -6.65 -15.72
N GLN A 18 18.64 -7.16 -16.63
CA GLN A 18 20.07 -7.36 -16.41
C GLN A 18 20.80 -6.02 -16.32
N ALA A 19 20.47 -5.06 -17.20
CA ALA A 19 21.04 -3.73 -17.15
C ALA A 19 20.73 -2.99 -15.83
N ARG A 20 19.51 -3.18 -15.29
CA ARG A 20 19.11 -2.59 -14.00
C ARG A 20 19.83 -3.24 -12.82
N GLN A 21 20.03 -4.56 -12.85
CA GLN A 21 20.79 -5.27 -11.82
C GLN A 21 22.27 -4.90 -11.83
N ASP A 22 22.85 -4.73 -13.02
CA ASP A 22 24.24 -4.33 -13.18
C ASP A 22 24.47 -2.89 -12.66
N ALA A 23 23.53 -1.98 -12.88
CA ALA A 23 23.57 -0.63 -12.30
C ALA A 23 23.56 -0.66 -10.76
N LEU A 24 22.64 -1.41 -10.15
CA LEU A 24 22.56 -1.55 -8.69
C LEU A 24 23.81 -2.22 -8.10
N ARG A 25 24.41 -3.16 -8.83
CA ARG A 25 25.65 -3.84 -8.42
C ARG A 25 26.84 -2.88 -8.39
N ASN A 26 26.91 -1.98 -9.36
CA ASN A 26 27.97 -0.97 -9.45
C ASN A 26 27.87 0.09 -8.33
N GLU A 27 26.66 0.48 -7.94
CA GLU A 27 26.44 1.39 -6.81
C GLU A 27 26.91 0.78 -5.48
N LYS A 28 26.68 -0.53 -5.29
CA LYS A 28 27.13 -1.24 -4.08
C LYS A 28 28.65 -1.32 -3.95
N LEU A 29 29.35 -1.40 -5.09
CA LEU A 29 30.82 -1.39 -5.14
C LEU A 29 31.38 0.00 -4.85
N ALA A 30 30.70 1.07 -5.30
CA ALA A 30 31.10 2.45 -5.05
C ALA A 30 30.96 2.87 -3.56
N ALA A 31 29.97 2.31 -2.84
CA ALA A 31 29.73 2.61 -1.43
C ALA A 31 30.72 1.92 -0.45
N SER A 32 31.55 0.99 -0.92
CA SER A 32 32.42 0.17 -0.07
C SER A 32 33.84 0.73 0.10
N GLY A 33 34.14 1.91 -0.47
CA GLY A 33 35.51 2.45 -0.59
C GLY A 33 35.94 3.55 0.39
N LEU A 34 35.09 3.98 1.34
CA LEU A 34 35.47 5.02 2.31
C LEU A 34 35.78 4.42 3.68
N SER A 35 36.86 3.65 3.73
CA SER A 35 37.60 3.38 4.97
C SER A 35 38.54 4.55 5.26
N HIS A 36 38.33 5.28 6.35
CA HIS A 36 39.34 6.18 6.93
C HIS A 36 39.66 5.77 8.38
N PRO A 37 40.93 5.83 8.82
CA PRO A 37 41.46 4.91 9.82
C PRO A 37 41.55 5.48 11.24
N GLN A 38 41.67 4.57 12.21
CA GLN A 38 42.46 4.63 13.44
C GLN A 38 42.49 5.95 14.24
N ARG A 39 41.83 5.95 15.41
CA ARG A 39 42.39 6.61 16.60
C ARG A 39 42.55 5.59 17.72
N ARG A 40 43.78 5.11 17.84
CA ARG A 40 44.29 4.33 18.97
C ARG A 40 44.27 5.19 20.24
N SER A 41 43.73 4.57 21.28
CA SER A 41 44.10 4.65 22.69
C SER A 41 45.30 5.54 23.04
N LEU A 42 45.12 6.38 24.05
CA LEU A 42 45.64 6.18 25.41
C LEU A 42 45.48 7.50 26.17
N LEU A 43 45.14 7.37 27.45
CA LEU A 43 45.41 8.25 28.60
C LEU A 43 44.15 8.19 29.49
N ARG A 44 44.10 7.27 30.45
CA ARG A 44 44.80 7.29 31.76
C ARG A 44 43.86 7.85 32.83
N ARG A 45 43.76 7.04 33.88
CA ARG A 45 43.37 7.35 35.27
C ARG A 45 41.86 7.29 35.51
N ALA A 46 41.37 6.20 36.11
CA ALA A 46 41.55 5.83 37.52
C ALA A 46 41.15 6.99 38.43
N GLY A 47 39.95 6.86 38.99
CA GLY A 47 39.34 7.79 39.94
C GLY A 47 38.06 7.16 40.44
N ALA A 48 38.19 5.99 41.06
CA ALA A 48 37.13 5.37 41.81
C ALA A 48 36.97 6.06 43.17
N TRP A 49 35.74 6.04 43.69
CA TRP A 49 35.32 6.39 45.05
C TRP A 49 35.22 7.89 45.37
N LEU A 50 33.97 8.38 45.51
CA LEU A 50 33.41 8.77 46.80
C LEU A 50 31.86 8.82 46.73
N LEU A 51 31.27 8.22 47.76
CA LEU A 51 29.86 8.05 48.12
C LEU A 51 29.12 9.42 48.24
N ALA A 52 27.98 9.63 47.58
CA ALA A 52 26.59 9.42 48.03
C ALA A 52 25.85 10.77 48.37
N PRO A 53 24.54 10.81 48.68
CA PRO A 53 23.49 11.35 47.81
C PRO A 53 22.69 12.52 48.43
N ALA A 54 22.15 13.46 47.64
CA ALA A 54 21.12 14.38 48.13
C ALA A 54 20.29 15.02 47.00
N CYS A 55 19.00 14.68 46.99
CA CYS A 55 17.87 15.57 46.68
C CYS A 55 17.89 16.39 45.38
N ILE A 56 17.37 15.81 44.28
CA ILE A 56 16.38 16.51 43.43
C ILE A 56 15.31 15.47 43.03
N ALA A 57 14.39 15.21 43.96
CA ALA A 57 13.15 14.51 43.65
C ALA A 57 12.10 15.55 43.24
N GLY A 58 11.62 15.47 42.00
CA GLY A 58 10.44 16.22 41.53
C GLY A 58 10.74 17.09 40.32
N GLY A 59 10.41 16.63 39.11
CA GLY A 59 10.33 17.54 37.97
C GLY A 59 10.31 16.96 36.56
N THR A 60 10.47 15.66 36.33
CA THR A 60 10.57 15.12 34.96
C THR A 60 9.65 13.92 34.74
N ALA A 61 8.33 14.12 34.76
CA ALA A 61 7.40 13.03 34.42
C ALA A 61 6.07 13.50 33.81
N LEU A 62 6.02 14.66 33.14
CA LEU A 62 4.81 15.15 32.48
C LEU A 62 5.07 15.65 31.05
N VAL A 63 5.76 14.88 30.22
CA VAL A 63 5.88 15.22 28.79
C VAL A 63 5.92 13.96 27.92
N LEU A 64 4.95 13.04 28.01
CA LEU A 64 4.86 11.96 27.01
C LEU A 64 3.49 11.25 26.94
N ASP A 65 2.38 11.98 26.78
CA ASP A 65 1.08 11.32 26.46
C ASP A 65 0.34 11.95 25.26
N MET A 66 0.96 12.91 24.57
CA MET A 66 0.29 13.75 23.56
C MET A 66 0.46 13.24 22.11
N LEU A 67 0.42 11.92 21.87
CA LEU A 67 0.60 11.37 20.51
C LEU A 67 -0.32 10.21 20.10
N THR A 68 -1.36 9.89 20.87
CA THR A 68 -2.36 8.92 20.42
C THR A 68 -3.45 9.61 19.60
N MET A 69 -3.32 9.58 18.27
CA MET A 69 -4.44 9.80 17.35
C MET A 69 -4.60 8.60 16.42
N PRO A 70 -5.56 7.68 16.67
CA PRO A 70 -6.15 6.87 15.63
C PRO A 70 -7.57 7.39 15.42
N ALA A 71 -7.70 8.50 14.71
CA ALA A 71 -9.00 8.96 14.21
C ALA A 71 -8.99 8.88 12.69
N THR A 72 -9.03 7.65 12.15
CA THR A 72 -9.59 7.45 10.81
C THR A 72 -11.09 7.69 10.96
N ALA A 73 -11.48 8.97 11.01
CA ALA A 73 -12.87 9.35 10.92
C ALA A 73 -13.38 8.79 9.59
N ALA A 74 -14.34 7.86 9.65
CA ALA A 74 -15.03 7.37 8.46
C ALA A 74 -15.51 8.61 7.70
N GLN A 75 -14.87 8.91 6.57
CA GLN A 75 -15.25 10.06 5.78
C GLN A 75 -16.69 9.84 5.39
N ASN A 76 -17.58 10.73 5.83
CA ASN A 76 -18.99 10.70 5.49
C ASN A 76 -19.13 11.01 4.00
N ARG A 77 -18.85 10.02 3.16
CA ARG A 77 -18.95 10.11 1.70
C ARG A 77 -20.41 9.97 1.31
N HIS A 78 -20.79 10.72 0.28
CA HIS A 78 -22.14 10.71 -0.24
C HIS A 78 -22.38 9.49 -1.12
N PHE A 79 -23.44 8.73 -0.85
CA PHE A 79 -23.90 7.63 -1.68
C PHE A 79 -25.14 8.06 -2.47
N PRO A 80 -25.24 7.77 -3.77
CA PRO A 80 -26.46 8.00 -4.54
C PRO A 80 -27.67 7.23 -3.97
N ASP A 81 -28.87 7.78 -4.11
CA ASP A 81 -30.11 7.14 -3.59
C ASP A 81 -30.44 5.81 -4.27
N ASN A 82 -29.94 5.59 -5.51
CA ASN A 82 -30.10 4.33 -6.23
C ASN A 82 -29.03 3.28 -5.90
N THR A 83 -28.23 3.50 -4.85
CA THR A 83 -27.20 2.54 -4.41
C THR A 83 -27.87 1.27 -3.90
N GLN A 84 -27.44 0.11 -4.39
CA GLN A 84 -27.90 -1.19 -3.93
C GLN A 84 -26.85 -1.84 -3.04
N LEU A 85 -27.27 -2.65 -2.07
CA LEU A 85 -26.38 -3.35 -1.15
C LEU A 85 -26.22 -4.81 -1.56
N GLY A 86 -25.00 -5.33 -1.46
CA GLY A 86 -24.73 -6.74 -1.76
C GLY A 86 -23.37 -7.20 -1.29
N ARG A 87 -23.15 -8.52 -1.35
CA ARG A 87 -21.83 -9.13 -1.18
C ARG A 87 -21.28 -9.47 -2.54
N ILE A 88 -20.17 -8.85 -2.91
CA ILE A 88 -19.48 -9.12 -4.17
C ILE A 88 -18.24 -9.95 -3.92
N ARG A 89 -17.92 -10.86 -4.83
CA ARG A 89 -16.62 -11.52 -4.94
C ARG A 89 -16.03 -11.17 -6.30
N PHE A 90 -14.90 -10.49 -6.30
CA PHE A 90 -14.26 -10.06 -7.53
C PHE A 90 -13.56 -11.24 -8.19
N GLY A 91 -13.90 -11.51 -9.46
CA GLY A 91 -13.22 -12.48 -10.30
C GLY A 91 -12.20 -11.78 -11.21
N GLN A 92 -11.82 -12.45 -12.30
CA GLN A 92 -11.01 -11.84 -13.35
C GLN A 92 -11.82 -10.73 -14.01
N PHE A 93 -11.35 -9.48 -13.90
CA PHE A 93 -12.06 -8.33 -14.46
C PHE A 93 -12.33 -8.55 -15.96
N PRO A 94 -13.56 -8.31 -16.47
CA PRO A 94 -14.68 -7.61 -15.82
C PRO A 94 -15.66 -8.52 -15.04
N ASP A 95 -15.37 -9.80 -14.89
CA ASP A 95 -16.30 -10.76 -14.29
C ASP A 95 -16.25 -10.76 -12.75
N ALA A 96 -17.42 -10.86 -12.11
CA ALA A 96 -17.57 -10.91 -10.67
C ALA A 96 -18.78 -11.77 -10.27
N THR A 97 -18.93 -12.04 -8.98
CA THR A 97 -20.10 -12.74 -8.43
C THR A 97 -20.75 -11.89 -7.36
N LEU A 98 -22.00 -11.52 -7.53
CA LEU A 98 -22.78 -10.70 -6.60
C LEU A 98 -23.88 -11.55 -5.98
N ASN A 99 -23.89 -11.68 -4.66
CA ASN A 99 -24.85 -12.50 -3.91
C ASN A 99 -24.99 -13.93 -4.47
N GLY A 100 -23.88 -14.50 -4.95
CA GLY A 100 -23.85 -15.84 -5.57
C GLY A 100 -24.24 -15.89 -7.05
N LYS A 101 -24.69 -14.78 -7.65
CA LYS A 101 -25.03 -14.69 -9.08
C LYS A 101 -23.87 -14.11 -9.89
N PRO A 102 -23.53 -14.67 -11.06
CA PRO A 102 -22.52 -14.09 -11.93
C PRO A 102 -22.99 -12.73 -12.46
N VAL A 103 -22.12 -11.73 -12.40
CA VAL A 103 -22.36 -10.37 -12.87
C VAL A 103 -21.12 -9.82 -13.56
N ARG A 104 -21.28 -8.76 -14.36
CA ARG A 104 -20.15 -8.08 -15.02
C ARG A 104 -20.07 -6.63 -14.58
N LEU A 105 -18.83 -6.19 -14.37
CA LEU A 105 -18.47 -4.79 -14.21
C LEU A 105 -18.51 -4.13 -15.60
N GLY A 106 -19.11 -2.96 -15.70
CA GLY A 106 -19.24 -2.25 -16.97
C GLY A 106 -17.94 -1.60 -17.45
N PRO A 107 -17.94 -1.10 -18.69
CA PRO A 107 -16.80 -0.37 -19.24
C PRO A 107 -16.58 0.91 -18.42
N GLY A 108 -15.43 1.02 -17.76
CA GLY A 108 -15.11 2.15 -16.88
C GLY A 108 -15.59 1.99 -15.43
N ALA A 109 -15.95 0.76 -15.01
CA ALA A 109 -16.39 0.51 -13.65
C ALA A 109 -15.35 0.96 -12.60
N ARG A 110 -15.82 1.64 -11.56
CA ARG A 110 -14.99 2.15 -10.46
C ARG A 110 -15.17 1.31 -9.20
N ILE A 111 -14.06 0.93 -8.58
CA ILE A 111 -14.05 0.24 -7.28
C ILE A 111 -13.43 1.21 -6.28
N LEU A 112 -14.21 1.66 -5.30
CA LEU A 112 -13.77 2.63 -4.29
C LEU A 112 -13.59 1.93 -2.94
N ASN A 113 -12.47 2.17 -2.25
CA ASN A 113 -12.27 1.71 -0.87
C ASN A 113 -13.04 2.58 0.13
N GLN A 114 -12.89 2.30 1.42
CA GLN A 114 -13.51 3.06 2.52
C GLN A 114 -13.05 4.53 2.56
N ASP A 115 -11.81 4.81 2.15
CA ASP A 115 -11.26 6.17 2.00
C ASP A 115 -11.70 6.88 0.71
N ASN A 116 -12.66 6.31 -0.03
CA ASN A 116 -13.16 6.82 -1.31
C ASN A 116 -12.09 6.91 -2.42
N LEU A 117 -11.02 6.12 -2.32
CA LEU A 117 -9.97 6.00 -3.31
C LEU A 117 -10.27 4.86 -4.29
N ILE A 118 -9.94 5.08 -5.57
CA ILE A 118 -10.08 4.04 -6.59
C ILE A 118 -9.02 2.95 -6.35
N VAL A 119 -9.49 1.72 -6.18
CA VAL A 119 -8.66 0.53 -6.02
C VAL A 119 -8.57 -0.22 -7.33
N PRO A 120 -7.37 -0.62 -7.77
CA PRO A 120 -7.22 -1.39 -9.00
C PRO A 120 -7.85 -2.79 -8.85
N PRO A 121 -8.50 -3.34 -9.90
CA PRO A 121 -9.17 -4.65 -9.81
C PRO A 121 -8.28 -5.79 -9.31
N ILE A 122 -6.98 -5.76 -9.64
CA ILE A 122 -6.02 -6.79 -9.20
C ILE A 122 -5.88 -6.85 -7.67
N ALA A 123 -6.04 -5.74 -6.95
CA ALA A 123 -5.86 -5.70 -5.49
C ALA A 123 -7.03 -6.35 -4.73
N VAL A 124 -8.21 -6.40 -5.37
CA VAL A 124 -9.44 -6.97 -4.81
C VAL A 124 -9.79 -8.34 -5.38
N HIS A 125 -9.04 -8.81 -6.40
CA HIS A 125 -9.24 -10.09 -7.05
C HIS A 125 -9.29 -11.26 -6.04
N GLY A 126 -10.28 -12.14 -6.20
CA GLY A 126 -10.48 -13.34 -5.39
C GLY A 126 -11.04 -13.08 -3.99
N LYS A 127 -11.16 -11.81 -3.57
CA LYS A 127 -11.66 -11.42 -2.25
C LYS A 127 -13.15 -11.11 -2.32
N SER A 128 -13.82 -11.25 -1.18
CA SER A 128 -15.24 -10.91 -1.04
C SER A 128 -15.42 -9.75 -0.07
N TYR A 129 -16.32 -8.84 -0.43
CA TYR A 129 -16.59 -7.62 0.31
C TYR A 129 -18.10 -7.37 0.40
N VAL A 130 -18.53 -6.73 1.49
CA VAL A 130 -19.83 -6.08 1.55
C VAL A 130 -19.70 -4.73 0.84
N VAL A 131 -20.56 -4.50 -0.15
CA VAL A 131 -20.45 -3.36 -1.04
C VAL A 131 -21.80 -2.67 -1.24
N GLY A 132 -21.72 -1.36 -1.45
CA GLY A 132 -22.74 -0.60 -2.16
C GLY A 132 -22.39 -0.62 -3.64
N TYR A 133 -23.37 -0.70 -4.53
CA TYR A 133 -23.13 -0.66 -5.96
C TYR A 133 -24.26 0.00 -6.72
N VAL A 134 -23.95 0.56 -7.89
CA VAL A 134 -24.96 1.10 -8.82
C VAL A 134 -24.81 0.39 -10.16
N THR A 135 -25.93 -0.01 -10.74
CA THR A 135 -25.99 -0.64 -12.06
C THR A 135 -26.47 0.34 -13.12
N ASP A 136 -26.01 0.15 -14.35
CA ASP A 136 -26.54 0.82 -15.53
C ASP A 136 -27.89 0.21 -16.00
N THR A 137 -28.55 0.85 -16.96
CA THR A 137 -29.70 0.35 -17.71
C THR A 137 -29.50 -1.06 -18.29
N MET A 138 -28.29 -1.42 -18.68
CA MET A 138 -27.95 -2.77 -19.17
C MET A 138 -27.70 -3.80 -18.05
N GLY A 139 -27.85 -3.42 -16.78
CA GLY A 139 -27.60 -4.29 -15.62
C GLY A 139 -26.12 -4.52 -15.30
N MET A 140 -25.21 -3.80 -15.96
CA MET A 140 -23.77 -3.84 -15.65
C MET A 140 -23.46 -2.94 -14.45
N ILE A 141 -22.53 -3.37 -13.60
CA ILE A 141 -22.14 -2.60 -12.41
C ILE A 141 -21.22 -1.44 -12.84
N MET A 142 -21.62 -0.21 -12.53
CA MET A 142 -20.85 1.01 -12.86
C MET A 142 -19.92 1.43 -11.73
N THR A 143 -20.41 1.42 -10.50
CA THR A 143 -19.63 1.86 -9.34
C THR A 143 -19.83 0.89 -8.20
N VAL A 144 -18.74 0.54 -7.54
CA VAL A 144 -18.72 -0.31 -6.36
C VAL A 144 -18.01 0.42 -5.24
N TRP A 145 -18.68 0.58 -4.10
CA TRP A 145 -18.09 1.09 -2.88
C TRP A 145 -17.88 -0.06 -1.91
N ILE A 146 -16.63 -0.32 -1.51
CA ILE A 146 -16.31 -1.23 -0.42
C ILE A 146 -16.70 -0.55 0.88
N LEU A 147 -17.69 -1.11 1.57
CA LEU A 147 -18.28 -0.49 2.74
C LEU A 147 -17.55 -0.89 4.02
N SER A 148 -17.51 0.04 4.97
CA SER A 148 -17.28 -0.30 6.38
C SER A 148 -18.56 -0.86 7.01
N GLU A 149 -18.42 -1.49 8.18
CA GLU A 149 -19.57 -2.01 8.92
C GLU A 149 -20.52 -0.89 9.38
N GLU A 150 -19.99 0.31 9.62
CA GLU A 150 -20.78 1.49 9.99
C GLU A 150 -21.58 2.02 8.80
N GLU A 151 -20.93 2.13 7.64
CA GLU A 151 -21.58 2.56 6.39
C GLU A 151 -22.68 1.57 5.98
N TYR A 152 -22.41 0.27 6.05
CA TYR A 152 -23.40 -0.77 5.76
C TYR A 152 -24.64 -0.63 6.64
N ARG A 153 -24.45 -0.44 7.96
CA ARG A 153 -25.57 -0.24 8.90
C ARG A 153 -26.32 1.07 8.66
N ALA A 154 -25.63 2.13 8.22
CA ALA A 154 -26.26 3.41 7.87
C ALA A 154 -27.12 3.28 6.60
N LEU A 155 -26.56 2.75 5.52
CA LEU A 155 -27.27 2.55 4.25
C LEU A 155 -28.45 1.59 4.40
N ARG A 156 -28.29 0.52 5.18
CA ARG A 156 -29.38 -0.44 5.45
C ARG A 156 -30.57 0.22 6.14
N ARG A 157 -30.33 1.17 7.06
CA ARG A 157 -31.41 1.95 7.71
C ARG A 157 -32.09 2.90 6.74
N GLN A 158 -31.33 3.51 5.82
CA GLN A 158 -31.88 4.39 4.78
C GLN A 158 -32.80 3.62 3.83
N HIS A 159 -32.44 2.39 3.44
CA HIS A 159 -33.26 1.53 2.58
C HIS A 159 -34.51 0.95 3.24
N SER A 160 -34.58 0.95 4.58
CA SER A 160 -35.73 0.41 5.32
C SER A 160 -36.84 1.43 5.59
N ARG A 161 -36.64 2.70 5.22
CA ARG A 161 -37.62 3.77 5.35
C ARG A 161 -38.38 3.97 4.05
#